data_AF-R7A736-F1
#
_entry.id   AF-R7A736-F1
#
_cell.length_a   1.000
_cell.length_b   1.000
_cell.length_c   1.000
_cell.angle_alpha   90.00
_cell.angle_beta   90.00
_cell.angle_gamma   90.00
#
_symmetry.space_group_name_H-M   'P 1'
#
loop_
_entity.id
_entity.type
_entity.pdbx_description
1 polymer ?
#
loop_
_entity_poly.entity_id
_entity_poly.type
_entity_poly.pdbx_seq_one_letter_code
_entity_poly.pdbx_strand_id
1 'polypeptide(L)'
;MKIVVPRAAENGYAPDFWISPNSVGNMGRPYPYMIFENMRQLKLSDVRRVIKVGDTVSDVKEGVCAGVISVGVLEGSSELGYSEEEYNALTEAEKKTAKEKASEKFKEAGADYVIDHMGQLASLIDRLEN
;
A
#
# COMPACT_ATOMS: atom_id res chain seq x y z
N MET A 1 4.78 17.46 4.26
CA MET A 1 3.71 17.07 5.19
C MET A 1 2.84 18.22 5.70
N LYS A 2 3.37 19.43 5.90
CA LYS A 2 2.59 20.63 6.28
C LYS A 2 1.43 21.01 5.32
N ILE A 3 1.45 20.51 4.08
CA ILE A 3 0.41 20.75 3.06
C ILE A 3 -0.50 19.53 2.91
N VAL A 4 0.08 18.35 2.75
CA VAL A 4 -0.66 17.10 2.48
C VAL A 4 -1.54 16.67 3.65
N VAL A 5 -1.06 16.75 4.90
CA VAL A 5 -1.80 16.27 6.06
C VAL A 5 -3.07 17.10 6.32
N PRO A 6 -3.02 18.45 6.36
CA PRO A 6 -4.25 19.24 6.51
C PRO A 6 -5.24 18.99 5.37
N ARG A 7 -4.77 18.93 4.12
CA ARG A 7 -5.63 18.74 2.97
C ARG A 7 -6.29 17.35 2.94
N ALA A 8 -5.59 16.31 3.37
CA ALA A 8 -6.15 14.98 3.53
C ALA A 8 -7.26 14.96 4.59
N ALA A 9 -7.03 15.62 5.73
CA ALA A 9 -8.00 15.72 6.82
C ALA A 9 -9.27 16.48 6.40
N GLU A 10 -9.14 17.57 5.62
CA GLU A 10 -10.28 18.29 5.02
C GLU A 10 -11.14 17.39 4.13
N ASN A 11 -10.54 16.39 3.48
CA ASN A 11 -11.22 15.39 2.66
C ASN A 11 -11.62 14.12 3.45
N GLY A 12 -11.53 14.15 4.79
CA GLY A 12 -11.97 13.06 5.66
C GLY A 12 -10.94 11.95 5.89
N TYR A 13 -9.69 12.12 5.48
CA TYR A 13 -8.62 11.13 5.70
C TYR A 13 -7.58 11.64 6.71
N ALA A 14 -7.60 11.06 7.91
CA ALA A 14 -6.70 11.40 9.01
C ALA A 14 -6.21 10.12 9.72
N PRO A 15 -5.05 9.56 9.35
CA PRO A 15 -4.50 8.40 10.05
C PRO A 15 -4.04 8.76 11.46
N ASP A 16 -4.12 7.81 12.40
CA ASP A 16 -3.71 7.99 13.80
C ASP A 16 -2.24 8.39 13.94
N PHE A 17 -1.39 7.87 13.05
CA PHE A 17 0.01 8.22 12.95
C PHE A 17 0.48 8.14 11.49
N TRP A 18 1.48 8.96 11.16
CA TRP A 18 2.16 8.91 9.88
C TRP A 18 3.63 9.25 10.06
N ILE A 19 4.47 8.77 9.15
CA ILE A 19 5.90 9.06 9.14
C ILE A 19 6.44 9.21 7.72
N SER A 20 7.56 9.92 7.58
CA SER A 20 8.30 10.06 6.32
C SER A 20 9.75 9.57 6.48
N PRO A 21 10.45 9.30 5.37
CA PRO A 21 11.85 8.84 5.41
C PRO A 21 12.77 9.73 6.25
N ASN A 22 12.57 11.05 6.23
CA ASN A 22 13.39 12.00 7.01
C ASN A 22 13.32 11.77 8.52
N SER A 23 12.26 11.13 9.01
CA SER A 23 12.06 10.83 10.43
C SER A 23 12.76 9.54 10.85
N VAL A 24 13.26 8.76 9.89
CA VAL A 24 14.00 7.50 10.09
C VAL A 24 15.38 7.57 9.44
N GLY A 25 16.07 8.69 9.60
CA GLY A 25 17.44 8.87 9.10
C GLY A 25 17.56 8.90 7.57
N ASN A 26 16.50 9.31 6.87
CA ASN A 26 16.36 9.25 5.41
C ASN A 26 16.36 7.83 4.83
N MET A 27 16.19 6.81 5.67
CA MET A 27 16.10 5.41 5.26
C MET A 27 14.66 5.07 4.88
N GLY A 28 14.23 5.57 3.73
CA GLY A 28 12.92 5.26 3.16
C GLY A 28 12.83 3.84 2.61
N ARG A 29 11.80 3.57 1.82
CA ARG A 29 11.61 2.26 1.17
C ARG A 29 12.84 1.87 0.34
N PRO A 30 13.22 0.58 0.30
CA PRO A 30 12.51 -0.57 0.88
C PRO A 30 12.88 -0.88 2.33
N TYR A 31 13.60 -0.01 3.05
CA TYR A 31 13.93 -0.26 4.45
C TYR A 31 12.66 -0.26 5.32
N PRO A 32 12.55 -1.16 6.33
CA PRO A 32 11.31 -1.37 7.08
C PRO A 32 11.07 -0.33 8.19
N TYR A 33 11.96 0.64 8.36
CA TYR A 33 12.01 1.47 9.57
C TYR A 33 10.78 2.35 9.76
N MET A 34 10.14 2.80 8.68
CA MET A 34 8.88 3.55 8.78
C MET A 34 7.74 2.67 9.32
N ILE A 35 7.69 1.39 8.95
CA ILE A 35 6.71 0.43 9.49
C ILE A 35 6.96 0.21 10.98
N PHE A 36 8.21 -0.05 11.38
CA PHE A 36 8.55 -0.29 12.79
C PHE A 36 8.28 0.93 13.67
N GLU A 37 8.51 2.13 13.16
CA GLU A 37 8.19 3.34 13.91
C GLU A 37 6.67 3.56 14.03
N ASN A 38 5.88 3.22 12.99
CA ASN A 38 4.42 3.17 13.13
C ASN A 38 3.99 2.17 14.21
N MET A 39 4.54 0.95 14.20
CA MET A 39 4.24 -0.06 15.22
C MET A 39 4.59 0.43 16.62
N ARG A 40 5.75 1.07 16.80
CA ARG A 40 6.17 1.63 18.09
C ARG A 40 5.19 2.68 18.60
N GLN A 41 4.77 3.59 17.73
CA GLN A 41 3.88 4.70 18.09
C GLN A 41 2.45 4.25 18.35
N LEU A 42 1.96 3.26 17.59
CA LEU A 42 0.66 2.62 17.74
C LEU A 42 0.66 1.48 18.78
N LYS A 43 1.80 1.21 19.42
CA LYS A 43 1.99 0.20 20.47
C LYS A 43 1.64 -1.23 20.04
N LEU A 44 1.97 -1.58 18.80
CA LEU A 44 1.79 -2.91 18.23
C LEU A 44 3.00 -3.81 18.55
N SER A 45 2.74 -5.07 18.91
CA SER A 45 3.79 -6.00 19.37
C SER A 45 4.10 -7.16 18.40
N ASP A 46 3.32 -7.33 17.33
CA ASP A 46 3.44 -8.48 16.41
C ASP A 46 3.34 -8.02 14.96
N VAL A 47 4.45 -8.16 14.21
CA VAL A 47 4.53 -7.81 12.79
C VAL A 47 3.54 -8.62 11.93
N ARG A 48 3.19 -9.85 12.36
CA ARG A 48 2.27 -10.73 11.62
C ARG A 48 0.82 -10.26 11.70
N ARG A 49 0.52 -9.27 12.54
CA ARG A 49 -0.79 -8.61 12.67
C ARG A 49 -0.83 -7.24 12.00
N VAL A 50 0.21 -6.89 11.23
CA VAL A 50 0.30 -5.63 10.50
C VAL A 50 0.15 -5.92 9.01
N ILE A 51 -0.63 -5.08 8.33
CA ILE A 51 -0.79 -5.12 6.88
C ILE A 51 -0.15 -3.86 6.30
N LYS A 52 0.82 -4.02 5.41
CA LYS A 52 1.37 -2.94 4.59
C LYS A 52 0.66 -2.95 3.24
N VAL A 53 -0.21 -1.97 3.05
CA VAL A 53 -0.88 -1.73 1.76
C VAL A 53 -0.11 -0.65 0.99
N GLY A 54 0.08 -0.83 -0.31
CA GLY A 54 0.63 0.20 -1.17
C GLY A 54 0.51 -0.09 -2.65
N ASP A 55 0.91 0.88 -3.46
CA ASP A 55 0.62 0.96 -4.88
C ASP A 55 1.89 0.92 -5.76
N THR A 56 3.06 0.74 -5.15
CA THR A 56 4.35 0.60 -5.84
C THR A 56 5.04 -0.70 -5.46
N VAL A 57 5.93 -1.20 -6.30
CA VAL A 57 6.83 -2.31 -5.93
C VAL A 57 7.65 -2.00 -4.67
N SER A 58 7.99 -0.73 -4.44
CA SER A 58 8.74 -0.32 -3.25
C SER A 58 7.93 -0.44 -1.95
N ASP A 59 6.61 -0.25 -2.00
CA ASP A 59 5.70 -0.47 -0.87
C ASP A 59 5.66 -1.93 -0.46
N VAL A 60 5.55 -2.82 -1.44
CA VAL A 60 5.54 -4.26 -1.21
C VAL A 60 6.87 -4.70 -0.60
N LYS A 61 7.99 -4.25 -1.18
CA LYS A 61 9.32 -4.59 -0.64
C LYS A 61 9.54 -4.06 0.77
N GLU A 62 9.00 -2.88 1.11
CA GLU A 62 9.03 -2.37 2.48
C GLU A 62 8.33 -3.33 3.46
N GLY A 63 7.14 -3.82 3.09
CA GLY A 63 6.40 -4.78 3.90
C GLY A 63 7.11 -6.13 4.03
N VAL A 64 7.64 -6.66 2.92
CA VAL A 64 8.43 -7.90 2.88
C VAL A 64 9.67 -7.78 3.77
N CYS A 65 10.41 -6.68 3.68
CA CYS A 65 11.57 -6.43 4.54
C CYS A 65 11.20 -6.28 6.02
N ALA A 66 9.98 -5.82 6.33
CA ALA A 66 9.48 -5.71 7.70
C ALA A 66 8.93 -7.03 8.26
N GLY A 67 8.67 -8.03 7.40
CA GLY A 67 8.02 -9.28 7.78
C GLY A 67 6.54 -9.12 8.14
N VAL A 68 5.88 -8.10 7.58
CA VAL A 68 4.44 -7.85 7.71
C VAL A 68 3.69 -8.37 6.49
N ILE A 69 2.36 -8.53 6.59
CA ILE A 69 1.54 -8.93 5.45
C ILE A 69 1.57 -7.82 4.41
N SER A 70 2.01 -8.13 3.19
CA SER A 70 2.24 -7.15 2.13
C SER A 70 1.14 -7.23 1.07
N VAL A 71 0.49 -6.10 0.80
CA VAL A 71 -0.67 -6.02 -0.10
C VAL A 71 -0.45 -4.95 -1.17
N GLY A 72 -0.50 -5.36 -2.44
CA GLY A 72 -0.53 -4.44 -3.58
C GLY A 72 -1.97 -4.03 -3.93
N VAL A 73 -2.21 -2.75 -4.23
CA VAL A 73 -3.47 -2.26 -4.82
C VAL A 73 -3.26 -1.91 -6.29
N LEU A 74 -4.19 -2.29 -7.17
CA LEU A 74 -4.04 -2.10 -8.62
C LEU A 74 -4.62 -0.77 -9.10
N GLU A 75 -5.91 -0.54 -8.90
CA GLU A 75 -6.62 0.64 -9.40
C GLU A 75 -6.13 1.90 -8.71
N GLY A 76 -5.80 2.92 -9.52
CA GLY A 76 -5.16 4.15 -9.05
C GLY A 76 -3.68 4.01 -8.69
N SER A 77 -3.06 2.84 -8.93
CA SER A 77 -1.67 2.62 -8.56
C SER A 77 -0.67 3.25 -9.52
N SER A 78 0.48 3.60 -8.96
CA SER A 78 1.66 3.97 -9.73
C SER A 78 2.13 2.83 -10.65
N GLU A 79 1.90 1.56 -10.28
CA GLU A 79 2.26 0.42 -11.13
C GLU A 79 1.37 0.26 -12.37
N LEU A 80 0.10 0.65 -12.30
CA LEU A 80 -0.76 0.78 -13.48
C LEU A 80 -0.45 2.04 -14.29
N GLY A 81 -0.20 3.17 -13.59
CA GLY A 81 0.30 4.39 -14.21
C GLY A 81 -0.72 5.16 -15.07
N TYR A 82 -2.02 4.95 -14.84
CA TYR A 82 -3.09 5.69 -15.52
C TYR A 82 -3.69 6.76 -14.60
N SER A 83 -4.08 7.89 -15.18
CA SER A 83 -5.06 8.78 -14.54
C SER A 83 -6.42 8.09 -14.43
N GLU A 84 -7.34 8.66 -13.63
CA GLU A 84 -8.70 8.16 -13.53
C GLU A 84 -9.43 8.23 -14.90
N GLU A 85 -9.26 9.33 -15.64
CA GLU A 85 -9.85 9.49 -16.96
C GLU A 85 -9.28 8.50 -17.98
N GLU A 86 -7.96 8.30 -17.98
CA GLU A 86 -7.31 7.34 -18.86
C GLU A 86 -7.77 5.91 -18.55
N TYR A 87 -7.84 5.54 -17.27
CA TYR A 87 -8.29 4.22 -16.84
C TYR A 87 -9.75 3.96 -17.24
N ASN A 88 -10.62 4.96 -17.08
CA ASN A 88 -12.03 4.84 -17.44
C ASN A 88 -12.26 4.78 -18.95
N ALA A 89 -11.33 5.31 -19.76
CA ALA A 89 -11.38 5.23 -21.21
C ALA A 89 -10.94 3.86 -21.76
N LEU A 90 -10.25 3.03 -20.96
CA LEU A 90 -9.84 1.69 -21.35
C LEU A 90 -11.05 0.76 -21.50
N THR A 91 -10.96 -0.13 -22.48
CA THR A 91 -11.84 -1.30 -22.57
C THR A 91 -11.58 -2.27 -21.43
N GLU A 92 -12.56 -3.12 -21.12
CA GLU A 92 -12.40 -4.15 -20.07
C GLU A 92 -11.25 -5.13 -20.37
N ALA A 93 -10.97 -5.40 -21.64
CA ALA A 93 -9.84 -6.23 -22.05
C ALA A 93 -8.48 -5.56 -21.76
N GLU A 94 -8.38 -4.26 -22.01
CA GLU A 94 -7.18 -3.46 -21.71
C GLU A 94 -6.97 -3.33 -20.21
N LYS A 95 -8.04 -3.02 -19.44
CA LYS A 95 -7.98 -3.00 -17.97
C LYS A 95 -7.50 -4.33 -17.41
N LYS A 96 -8.06 -5.44 -17.90
CA LYS A 96 -7.64 -6.79 -17.47
C LYS A 96 -6.16 -7.04 -17.75
N THR A 97 -5.72 -6.76 -18.97
CA THR A 97 -4.32 -6.95 -19.38
C THR A 97 -3.35 -6.11 -18.52
N ALA A 98 -3.71 -4.84 -18.27
CA ALA A 98 -2.91 -3.96 -17.43
C ALA A 98 -2.87 -4.43 -15.96
N LYS A 99 -4.02 -4.84 -15.42
CA LYS A 99 -4.14 -5.39 -14.05
C LYS A 99 -3.33 -6.68 -13.88
N GLU A 100 -3.36 -7.59 -14.85
CA GLU A 100 -2.57 -8.82 -14.83
C GLU A 100 -1.07 -8.52 -14.75
N LYS A 101 -0.57 -7.63 -15.62
CA LYS A 101 0.84 -7.22 -15.63
C LYS A 101 1.28 -6.55 -14.32
N ALA A 102 0.47 -5.64 -13.76
CA ALA A 102 0.79 -5.00 -12.48
C ALA A 102 0.70 -6.00 -11.32
N SER A 103 -0.26 -6.93 -11.35
CA SER A 103 -0.38 -8.00 -10.36
C SER A 103 0.85 -8.90 -10.33
N GLU A 104 1.39 -9.26 -11.51
CA GLU A 104 2.63 -10.04 -11.62
C GLU A 104 3.80 -9.33 -10.97
N LYS A 105 4.01 -8.04 -11.26
CA LYS A 105 5.07 -7.24 -10.62
C LYS A 105 4.97 -7.23 -9.09
N PHE A 106 3.77 -7.08 -8.54
CA PHE A 106 3.57 -7.11 -7.09
C PHE A 106 3.88 -8.48 -6.50
N LYS A 107 3.46 -9.56 -7.17
CA LYS A 107 3.75 -10.94 -6.76
C LYS A 107 5.25 -11.23 -6.81
N GLU A 108 5.93 -10.83 -7.87
CA GLU A 108 7.39 -10.94 -8.00
C GLU A 108 8.14 -10.14 -6.93
N ALA A 109 7.58 -9.01 -6.49
CA ALA A 109 8.11 -8.22 -5.39
C ALA A 109 7.88 -8.84 -4.01
N GLY A 110 7.07 -9.90 -3.92
CA GLY A 110 6.78 -10.63 -2.68
C GLY A 110 5.46 -10.25 -2.01
N ALA A 111 4.49 -9.66 -2.71
CA ALA A 111 3.18 -9.39 -2.13
C ALA A 111 2.46 -10.69 -1.76
N ASP A 112 1.93 -10.77 -0.54
CA ASP A 112 1.09 -11.88 -0.09
C ASP A 112 -0.27 -11.84 -0.79
N TYR A 113 -0.80 -10.63 -1.01
CA TYR A 113 -2.07 -10.40 -1.68
C TYR A 113 -1.98 -9.22 -2.66
N VAL A 114 -2.80 -9.29 -3.70
CA VAL A 114 -3.05 -8.17 -4.62
C VAL A 114 -4.56 -7.98 -4.70
N ILE A 115 -5.02 -6.76 -4.49
CA ILE A 115 -6.43 -6.37 -4.57
C ILE A 115 -6.64 -5.37 -5.70
N ASP A 116 -7.82 -5.38 -6.30
CA ASP A 116 -8.14 -4.48 -7.41
C ASP A 116 -8.25 -3.04 -6.90
N HIS A 117 -9.01 -2.81 -5.84
CA HIS A 117 -9.25 -1.49 -5.27
C HIS A 117 -9.36 -1.56 -3.75
N MET A 118 -9.22 -0.41 -3.08
CA MET A 118 -9.18 -0.31 -1.61
C MET A 118 -10.43 -0.87 -0.92
N GLY A 119 -11.59 -0.86 -1.60
CA GLY A 119 -12.84 -1.42 -1.10
C GLY A 119 -12.79 -2.94 -0.80
N GLN A 120 -11.82 -3.66 -1.36
CA GLN A 120 -11.64 -5.10 -1.10
C GLN A 120 -10.81 -5.39 0.16
N LEU A 121 -10.19 -4.37 0.77
CA LEU A 121 -9.31 -4.56 1.92
C LEU A 121 -10.06 -5.11 3.14
N ALA A 122 -11.28 -4.63 3.42
CA ALA A 122 -12.08 -5.12 4.53
C ALA A 122 -12.35 -6.63 4.42
N SER A 123 -12.80 -7.09 3.24
CA SER A 123 -13.00 -8.52 2.98
C SER A 123 -11.71 -9.34 3.02
N LEU A 124 -10.55 -8.74 2.76
CA LEU A 124 -9.27 -9.42 2.94
C LEU A 124 -8.95 -9.57 4.44
N ILE A 125 -9.15 -8.53 5.25
CA ILE A 125 -8.95 -8.58 6.70
C ILE A 125 -9.84 -9.66 7.33
N ASP A 126 -11.14 -9.68 6.99
CA ASP A 126 -12.08 -10.69 7.48
C ASP A 126 -11.60 -12.12 7.19
N ARG A 127 -10.97 -12.36 6.03
CA ARG A 127 -10.45 -13.68 5.67
C ARG A 127 -9.17 -14.07 6.42
N LEU A 128 -8.40 -13.10 6.89
CA LEU A 128 -7.14 -13.33 7.61
C LEU A 128 -7.34 -13.58 9.11
N GLU A 129 -8.47 -13.13 9.66
CA GLU A 129 -8.82 -13.31 11.06
C GLU A 129 -9.57 -14.62 11.35
N ASN A 130 -10.05 -15.30 10.31
CA ASN A 130 -10.72 -16.61 10.36
C ASN A 130 -9.74 -17.78 10.16
#